data_AF-A0AAC8TDK8-F1
#
_entry.id   AF-A0AAC8TDK8-F1
#
_cell.length_a   1.000
_cell.length_b   1.000
_cell.length_c   1.000
_cell.angle_alpha   90.00
_cell.angle_beta   90.00
_cell.angle_gamma   90.00
#
_symmetry.space_group_name_H-M   'P 1'
#
loop_
_entity.id
_entity.type
_entity.pdbx_description
1 polymer ?
#
loop_
_entity_poly.entity_id
_entity_poly.type
_entity_poly.pdbx_seq_one_letter_code
_entity_poly.pdbx_strand_id
1 'polypeptide(L)'
;MGELMVRHTDAVAAGDTLAQVAEHMRLERRQALPVVEQGQVVGLVTLEAVRRIPVAERARRRVREVARPVPAVTPEASAWDALLEMGQYGVLQLPVVEEGVLVGTVSEEDVARELKLRELGEPLASGTRRHPVLAEHVLPTDVTPVLTFELATPRGISLRVHAFFRWLLGLWVLFVLPSYAFFRSFPGATDTADGAVLSVWGLGLWGLGGLVALALTGLAHELGHVFYALRKGGQVSEITLLMVGGVSRITGLPGGLKQEVSMALAGLATSLMMGVLFLGVGALLPGGASSHPSNPSLAFMGLGLFNLFVGFWNLLPSFPLDGGRLLRALLTGKLGRSRATRVVGWLGKGLAVLLAVGLFSFFFPLLLALSLYAGIKRETRALWMEPLLARVRAKELMVRHTGAVAAEDTLAQVARRMLLDRRQALPVVDQGQVVGLVTLEMVRRIPVAERARRRVREVARRVPAVTPEASAWDALLEMGQCGVPQLPVVEEGVLVGTLSGAEVERELTLRELREPRGSGPRRLVPRESPA
;
A
#
# COMPACT_ATOMS: atom_id res chain seq x y z
N MET A 1 20.04 12.01 29.70
CA MET A 1 20.12 12.91 28.53
C MET A 1 21.15 14.04 28.65
N GLY A 2 21.51 14.50 29.86
CA GLY A 2 22.35 15.70 30.05
C GLY A 2 23.76 15.71 29.44
N GLU A 3 24.36 14.54 29.15
CA GLU A 3 25.64 14.40 28.43
C GLU A 3 25.48 14.25 26.90
N LEU A 4 24.28 13.89 26.43
CA LEU A 4 23.97 13.62 25.02
C LEU A 4 23.29 14.79 24.31
N MET A 5 22.70 15.70 25.08
CA MET A 5 22.02 16.85 24.53
C MET A 5 23.02 17.85 23.94
N VAL A 6 22.68 18.40 22.78
CA VAL A 6 23.39 19.56 22.24
C VAL A 6 22.93 20.78 23.03
N ARG A 7 23.79 21.25 23.94
CA ARG A 7 23.57 22.47 24.72
C ARG A 7 23.70 23.69 23.79
N HIS A 8 22.80 24.67 23.96
CA HIS A 8 22.60 25.78 23.02
C HIS A 8 22.10 25.32 21.65
N THR A 9 20.85 24.85 21.61
CA THR A 9 20.18 24.58 20.33
C THR A 9 19.43 25.83 19.89
N ASP A 10 19.57 26.19 18.62
CA ASP A 10 18.78 27.23 17.98
C ASP A 10 17.29 26.83 17.98
N ALA A 11 16.46 27.72 18.50
CA ALA A 11 15.01 27.57 18.58
C ALA A 11 14.36 28.71 17.83
N VAL A 12 13.18 28.44 17.27
CA VAL A 12 12.40 29.44 16.53
C VAL A 12 11.21 29.89 17.35
N ALA A 13 10.87 31.17 17.27
CA ALA A 13 9.70 31.68 17.97
C ALA A 13 8.42 31.22 17.26
N ALA A 14 7.38 30.92 18.03
CA ALA A 14 6.06 30.56 17.49
C ALA A 14 5.49 31.62 16.52
N GLY A 15 5.91 32.88 16.70
CA GLY A 15 5.57 34.04 15.87
C GLY A 15 6.45 34.26 14.63
N ASP A 16 7.49 33.47 14.41
CA ASP A 16 8.35 33.59 13.23
C ASP A 16 7.60 33.16 11.95
N THR A 17 8.05 33.67 10.81
CA THR A 17 7.53 33.23 9.51
C THR A 17 8.22 31.95 9.05
N LEU A 18 7.51 31.14 8.27
CA LEU A 18 8.08 29.92 7.69
C LEU A 18 9.24 30.21 6.71
N ALA A 19 9.30 31.42 6.14
CA ALA A 19 10.41 31.84 5.29
C ALA A 19 11.70 31.98 6.11
N GLN A 20 11.62 32.65 7.26
CA GLN A 20 12.75 32.79 8.20
C GLN A 20 13.21 31.42 8.71
N VAL A 21 12.27 30.54 9.09
CA VAL A 21 12.60 29.18 9.54
C VAL A 21 13.23 28.33 8.43
N ALA A 22 12.71 28.41 7.19
CA ALA A 22 13.30 27.70 6.06
C ALA A 22 14.74 28.14 5.78
N GLU A 23 15.00 29.44 5.88
CA GLU A 23 16.33 30.02 5.69
C GLU A 23 17.29 29.59 6.81
N HIS A 24 16.84 29.67 8.05
CA HIS A 24 17.60 29.26 9.23
C HIS A 24 17.95 27.75 9.19
N MET A 25 16.96 26.88 8.90
CA MET A 25 17.21 25.44 8.68
C MET A 25 18.21 25.17 7.55
N ARG A 26 18.19 25.99 6.49
CA ARG A 26 19.13 25.85 5.36
C ARG A 26 20.55 26.25 5.72
N LEU A 27 20.71 27.38 6.42
CA LEU A 27 22.02 27.90 6.83
C LEU A 27 22.71 26.96 7.82
N GLU A 28 21.96 26.45 8.80
CA GLU A 28 22.48 25.60 9.87
C GLU A 28 22.39 24.10 9.58
N ARG A 29 21.88 23.74 8.39
CA ARG A 29 21.70 22.36 7.93
C ARG A 29 20.89 21.49 8.92
N ARG A 30 19.87 22.07 9.55
CA ARG A 30 18.99 21.39 10.51
C ARG A 30 17.77 20.80 9.81
N GLN A 31 17.36 19.58 10.21
CA GLN A 31 16.16 18.94 9.68
C GLN A 31 14.90 19.21 10.52
N ALA A 32 15.07 19.62 11.78
CA ALA A 32 13.99 20.00 12.67
C ALA A 32 14.48 21.07 13.66
N LEU A 33 13.55 21.90 14.14
CA LEU A 33 13.81 22.94 15.13
C LEU A 33 12.71 22.96 16.19
N PRO A 34 13.07 23.12 17.48
CA PRO A 34 12.10 23.34 18.53
C PRO A 34 11.46 24.72 18.36
N VAL A 35 10.16 24.78 18.63
CA VAL A 35 9.34 26.00 18.57
C VAL A 35 9.06 26.44 19.99
N VAL A 36 9.41 27.68 20.31
CA VAL A 36 9.26 28.26 21.64
C VAL A 36 8.30 29.45 21.64
N GLU A 37 7.52 29.57 22.71
CA GLU A 37 6.65 30.72 22.97
C GLU A 37 6.86 31.14 24.43
N GLN A 38 7.24 32.41 24.66
CA GLN A 38 7.54 32.93 26.01
C GLN A 38 8.57 32.09 26.80
N GLY A 39 9.54 31.48 26.11
CA GLY A 39 10.59 30.64 26.71
C GLY A 39 10.19 29.17 26.94
N GLN A 40 8.93 28.81 26.68
CA GLN A 40 8.41 27.44 26.84
C GLN A 40 8.34 26.74 25.48
N VAL A 41 8.64 25.43 25.45
CA VAL A 41 8.55 24.63 24.22
C VAL A 41 7.09 24.31 23.91
N VAL A 42 6.61 24.76 22.76
CA VAL A 42 5.23 24.52 22.29
C VAL A 42 5.14 23.46 21.18
N GLY A 43 6.27 23.10 20.56
CA GLY A 43 6.31 22.03 19.57
C GLY A 43 7.61 21.93 18.78
N LEU A 44 7.56 21.22 17.66
CA LEU A 44 8.66 21.00 16.73
C LEU A 44 8.20 21.28 15.31
N VAL A 45 9.05 21.96 14.53
CA VAL A 45 8.84 22.17 13.10
C VAL A 45 9.92 21.43 12.32
N THR A 46 9.54 20.69 11.27
CA THR A 46 10.48 19.91 10.43
C THR A 46 10.65 20.53 9.05
N LEU A 47 11.81 20.34 8.45
CA LEU A 47 12.13 20.82 7.09
C LEU A 47 11.14 20.26 6.06
N GLU A 48 10.70 19.02 6.24
CA GLU A 48 9.68 18.42 5.37
C GLU A 48 8.33 19.15 5.47
N ALA A 49 7.89 19.48 6.68
CA ALA A 49 6.65 20.23 6.90
C ALA A 49 6.70 21.62 6.26
N VAL A 50 7.84 22.30 6.37
CA VAL A 50 8.08 23.61 5.72
C VAL A 50 8.13 23.47 4.20
N ARG A 51 8.75 22.40 3.66
CA ARG A 51 8.88 22.16 2.22
C ARG A 51 7.55 21.91 1.52
N ARG A 52 6.59 21.28 2.21
CA ARG A 52 5.24 21.02 1.69
C ARG A 52 4.44 22.30 1.42
N ILE A 53 4.84 23.43 2.02
CA ILE A 53 4.18 24.71 1.85
C ILE A 53 4.83 25.46 0.68
N PRO A 54 4.04 25.96 -0.30
CA PRO A 54 4.57 26.74 -1.42
C PRO A 54 5.38 27.95 -0.96
N VAL A 55 6.49 28.25 -1.66
CA VAL A 55 7.41 29.34 -1.29
C VAL A 55 6.68 30.68 -1.12
N ALA A 56 5.69 30.96 -1.99
CA ALA A 56 4.89 32.18 -1.95
C ALA A 56 4.09 32.37 -0.63
N GLU A 57 3.72 31.28 0.05
CA GLU A 57 2.96 31.33 1.30
C GLU A 57 3.85 31.42 2.54
N ARG A 58 5.12 31.05 2.45
CA ARG A 58 6.03 30.95 3.60
C ARG A 58 6.31 32.29 4.27
N ALA A 59 6.22 33.40 3.51
CA ALA A 59 6.40 34.75 4.04
C ALA A 59 5.22 35.23 4.92
N ARG A 60 4.04 34.62 4.78
CA ARG A 60 2.82 35.06 5.47
C ARG A 60 2.41 34.13 6.61
N ARG A 61 2.65 32.83 6.47
CA ARG A 61 2.31 31.83 7.49
C ARG A 61 3.29 31.84 8.67
N ARG A 62 2.74 31.60 9.87
CA ARG A 62 3.52 31.52 11.10
C ARG A 62 3.92 30.08 11.43
N VAL A 63 5.03 29.92 12.15
CA VAL A 63 5.55 28.62 12.56
C VAL A 63 4.54 27.85 13.40
N ARG A 64 3.83 28.51 14.32
CA ARG A 64 2.79 27.89 15.15
C ARG A 64 1.68 27.17 14.37
N GLU A 65 1.42 27.57 13.12
CA GLU A 65 0.39 26.95 12.27
C GLU A 65 0.84 25.61 11.69
N VAL A 66 2.15 25.32 11.75
CA VAL A 66 2.78 24.15 11.12
C VAL A 66 3.48 23.26 12.16
N ALA A 67 3.93 23.87 13.27
CA ALA A 67 4.54 23.20 14.39
C ALA A 67 3.62 22.09 14.91
N ARG A 68 4.21 20.93 15.20
CA ARG A 68 3.50 19.82 15.84
C ARG A 68 3.86 19.77 17.31
N PRO A 69 2.89 19.58 18.22
CA PRO A 69 3.22 19.28 19.60
C PRO A 69 3.96 17.94 19.64
N VAL A 70 5.13 17.95 20.27
CA VAL A 70 5.95 16.76 20.52
C VAL A 70 6.24 16.71 22.02
N PRO A 71 6.39 15.51 22.60
CA PRO A 71 6.85 15.42 23.97
C PRO A 71 8.26 16.02 24.10
N ALA A 72 8.52 16.62 25.25
CA ALA A 72 9.82 17.11 25.61
C ALA A 72 10.36 16.23 26.74
N VAL A 73 11.64 15.88 26.68
CA VAL A 73 12.29 15.01 27.66
C VAL A 73 13.12 15.84 28.65
N THR A 74 13.32 15.35 29.87
CA THR A 74 14.17 16.06 30.84
C THR A 74 15.64 15.63 30.70
N PRO A 75 16.62 16.41 31.18
CA PRO A 75 18.04 16.01 31.17
C PRO A 75 18.32 14.68 31.88
N GLU A 76 17.49 14.29 32.84
CA GLU A 76 17.57 13.05 33.61
C GLU A 76 16.95 11.85 32.85
N ALA A 77 16.16 12.10 31.80
CA ALA A 77 15.51 11.05 31.04
C ALA A 77 16.53 10.07 30.45
N SER A 78 16.12 8.80 30.33
CA SER A 78 16.97 7.77 29.74
C SER A 78 17.05 7.97 28.22
N ALA A 79 18.18 7.57 27.63
CA ALA A 79 18.35 7.62 26.18
C ALA A 79 17.36 6.71 25.45
N TRP A 80 16.93 5.65 26.11
CA TRP A 80 15.96 4.72 25.57
C TRP A 80 14.54 5.31 25.52
N ASP A 81 14.13 6.05 26.55
CA ASP A 81 12.82 6.71 26.59
C ASP A 81 12.72 7.77 25.48
N ALA A 82 13.79 8.53 25.25
CA ALA A 82 13.88 9.49 24.15
C ALA A 82 13.73 8.81 22.77
N LEU A 83 14.36 7.66 22.54
CA LEU A 83 14.19 6.90 21.28
C LEU A 83 12.78 6.34 21.10
N LEU A 84 12.16 5.86 22.19
CA LEU A 84 10.79 5.37 22.15
C LEU A 84 9.81 6.49 21.81
N GLU A 85 9.98 7.67 22.41
CA GLU A 85 9.18 8.85 22.08
C GLU A 85 9.40 9.31 20.63
N MET A 86 10.65 9.35 20.14
CA MET A 86 10.96 9.62 18.73
C MET A 86 10.21 8.67 17.80
N GLY A 87 10.26 7.36 18.08
CA GLY A 87 9.56 6.34 17.30
C GLY A 87 8.04 6.42 17.38
N GLN A 88 7.48 6.77 18.54
CA GLN A 88 6.04 6.91 18.75
C GLN A 88 5.48 8.13 18.00
N TYR A 89 6.17 9.26 18.04
CA TYR A 89 5.73 10.51 17.41
C TYR A 89 6.25 10.68 15.98
N GLY A 90 7.09 9.77 15.50
CA GLY A 90 7.64 9.76 14.14
C GLY A 90 8.57 10.95 13.88
N VAL A 91 9.34 11.35 14.89
CA VAL A 91 10.28 12.48 14.83
C VAL A 91 11.70 12.00 15.10
N LEU A 92 12.68 12.59 14.42
CA LEU A 92 14.09 12.19 14.52
C LEU A 92 14.86 12.96 15.61
N GLN A 93 14.19 13.88 16.30
CA GLN A 93 14.79 14.78 17.28
C GLN A 93 13.73 15.19 18.29
N LEU A 94 14.12 15.32 19.56
CA LEU A 94 13.28 15.80 20.65
C LEU A 94 13.89 17.00 21.36
N PRO A 95 13.07 17.96 21.81
CA PRO A 95 13.50 19.00 22.73
C PRO A 95 13.77 18.42 24.12
N VAL A 96 14.86 18.88 24.73
CA VAL A 96 15.21 18.61 26.13
C VAL A 96 14.85 19.85 26.93
N VAL A 97 13.99 19.69 27.95
CA VAL A 97 13.47 20.78 28.77
C VAL A 97 13.72 20.57 30.25
N GLU A 98 13.97 21.66 30.96
CA GLU A 98 14.05 21.70 32.43
C GLU A 98 13.02 22.74 32.89
N GLU A 99 12.07 22.34 33.74
CA GLU A 99 10.93 23.19 34.15
C GLU A 99 10.16 23.84 32.96
N GLY A 100 10.08 23.12 31.84
CA GLY A 100 9.40 23.55 30.61
C GLY A 100 10.21 24.49 29.71
N VAL A 101 11.37 24.95 30.18
CA VAL A 101 12.31 25.79 29.43
C VAL A 101 13.25 24.91 28.60
N LEU A 102 13.47 25.28 27.34
CA LEU A 102 14.37 24.55 26.45
C LEU A 102 15.83 24.66 26.92
N VAL A 103 16.45 23.53 27.25
CA VAL A 103 17.87 23.44 27.66
C VAL A 103 18.75 22.79 26.59
N GLY A 104 18.15 22.06 25.64
CA GLY A 104 18.86 21.50 24.51
C GLY A 104 17.96 20.68 23.59
N THR A 105 18.58 19.95 22.66
CA THR A 105 17.89 18.94 21.85
C THR A 105 18.72 17.68 21.76
N VAL A 106 18.06 16.57 21.46
CA VAL A 106 18.71 15.28 21.24
C VAL A 106 18.17 14.67 19.96
N SER A 107 19.06 14.19 19.08
CA SER A 107 18.69 13.51 17.83
C SER A 107 18.77 11.99 17.96
N GLU A 108 18.06 11.27 17.09
CA GLU A 108 18.13 9.81 16.96
C GLU A 108 19.58 9.35 16.73
N GLU A 109 20.37 10.11 15.97
CA GLU A 109 21.78 9.81 15.70
C GLU A 109 22.66 9.96 16.95
N ASP A 110 22.42 10.98 17.77
CA ASP A 110 23.16 11.21 19.02
C ASP A 110 22.90 10.08 20.02
N VAL A 111 21.63 9.65 20.13
CA VAL A 111 21.26 8.53 20.99
C VAL A 111 21.80 7.20 20.45
N ALA A 112 21.64 6.95 19.15
CA ALA A 112 22.11 5.71 18.53
C ALA A 112 23.63 5.57 18.62
N ARG A 113 24.38 6.69 18.53
CA ARG A 113 25.84 6.72 18.70
C ARG A 113 26.25 6.29 20.10
N GLU A 114 25.62 6.84 21.13
CA GLU A 114 25.93 6.49 22.52
C GLU A 114 25.58 5.04 22.85
N LEU A 115 24.41 4.57 22.41
CA LEU A 115 24.01 3.17 22.64
C LEU A 115 24.97 2.20 21.96
N LYS A 116 25.53 2.58 20.81
CA LYS A 116 26.53 1.80 20.09
C LYS A 116 27.91 1.87 20.75
N LEU A 117 28.29 3.00 21.34
CA LEU A 117 29.54 3.16 22.10
C LEU A 117 29.52 2.35 23.40
N ARG A 118 28.38 2.29 24.10
CA ARG A 118 28.22 1.45 25.29
C ARG A 118 28.20 -0.05 25.01
N GLU A 119 27.80 -0.46 23.81
CA GLU A 119 27.94 -1.86 23.35
C GLU A 119 29.38 -2.21 22.93
N LEU A 120 30.21 -1.21 22.58
CA LEU A 120 31.58 -1.37 22.09
C LEU A 120 32.64 -1.14 23.19
N GLY A 121 32.44 -1.67 24.40
CA GLY A 121 33.41 -1.62 25.51
C GLY A 121 34.74 -2.35 25.28
N GLU A 122 35.23 -2.44 24.04
CA GLU A 122 36.57 -2.93 23.62
C GLU A 122 37.04 -2.07 22.42
N PRO A 123 38.31 -1.62 22.38
CA PRO A 123 38.77 -0.67 21.37
C PRO A 123 38.92 -1.33 20.00
N LEU A 124 38.07 -0.93 19.05
CA LEU A 124 38.23 -1.30 17.64
C LEU A 124 39.44 -0.56 17.05
N ALA A 125 40.57 -1.25 17.00
CA ALA A 125 41.68 -0.91 16.14
C ALA A 125 41.20 -0.81 14.68
N SER A 126 41.53 0.32 14.07
CA SER A 126 41.70 0.61 12.65
C SER A 126 40.83 -0.13 11.61
N GLY A 127 40.05 0.67 10.88
CA GLY A 127 40.16 0.64 9.42
C GLY A 127 39.15 -0.25 8.68
N THR A 128 38.00 0.31 8.34
CA THR A 128 37.35 0.02 7.06
C THR A 128 36.43 1.19 6.71
N ARG A 129 36.76 1.87 5.61
CA ARG A 129 35.97 2.96 5.03
C ARG A 129 34.56 2.43 4.72
N ARG A 130 33.53 3.03 5.31
CA ARG A 130 32.13 2.82 4.91
C ARG A 130 31.83 3.70 3.69
N HIS A 131 31.56 3.07 2.56
CA HIS A 131 30.94 3.74 1.42
C HIS A 131 29.47 4.08 1.73
N PRO A 132 28.97 5.25 1.30
CA PRO A 132 27.58 5.65 1.49
C PRO A 132 26.70 4.83 0.53
N VAL A 133 25.95 3.87 1.07
CA VAL A 133 24.87 3.23 0.32
C VAL A 133 23.70 4.21 0.27
N LEU A 134 23.45 4.68 -0.96
CA LEU A 134 22.31 5.50 -1.36
C LEU A 134 21.01 4.96 -0.76
N ALA A 135 20.45 5.72 0.17
CA ALA A 135 19.09 5.55 0.64
C ALA A 135 18.15 6.11 -0.43
N GLU A 136 17.60 5.25 -1.28
CA GLU A 136 16.42 5.56 -2.06
C GLU A 136 15.62 4.29 -2.34
N HIS A 137 14.34 4.34 -1.99
CA HIS A 137 13.25 3.46 -2.41
C HIS A 137 13.29 2.00 -1.93
N VAL A 138 13.06 1.80 -0.64
CA VAL A 138 12.32 0.62 -0.16
C VAL A 138 10.84 0.97 -0.26
N LEU A 139 10.20 0.62 -1.38
CA LEU A 139 8.74 0.63 -1.44
C LEU A 139 8.22 -0.50 -0.55
N PRO A 140 7.12 -0.28 0.19
CA PRO A 140 6.34 -1.38 0.72
C PRO A 140 5.98 -2.32 -0.43
N THR A 141 5.97 -3.62 -0.19
CA THR A 141 5.29 -4.61 -1.03
C THR A 141 3.78 -4.40 -0.94
N ASP A 142 3.33 -3.26 -1.45
CA ASP A 142 2.00 -2.99 -1.92
C ASP A 142 2.20 -2.12 -3.17
N VAL A 143 1.88 -2.73 -4.32
CA VAL A 143 1.31 -2.10 -5.51
C VAL A 143 1.26 -0.56 -5.40
N THR A 144 2.04 0.16 -6.23
CA THR A 144 1.92 1.61 -6.56
C THR A 144 0.99 2.36 -5.62
N PRO A 145 1.41 3.25 -4.68
CA PRO A 145 0.56 3.74 -3.59
C PRO A 145 -0.84 4.03 -4.09
N VAL A 146 -1.70 3.02 -3.99
CA VAL A 146 -3.05 3.12 -4.50
C VAL A 146 -3.66 3.86 -3.34
N LEU A 147 -3.69 5.19 -3.43
CA LEU A 147 -4.28 6.04 -2.41
C LEU A 147 -5.66 5.45 -2.16
N THR A 148 -5.77 4.66 -1.11
CA THR A 148 -6.96 3.91 -0.71
C THR A 148 -7.15 4.27 0.72
N PHE A 149 -8.39 4.48 1.09
CA PHE A 149 -8.75 4.78 2.45
C PHE A 149 -9.78 3.75 2.90
N GLU A 150 -9.67 3.35 4.16
CA GLU A 150 -10.62 2.44 4.78
C GLU A 150 -11.89 3.21 5.11
N LEU A 151 -13.02 2.70 4.61
CA LEU A 151 -14.34 3.26 4.85
C LEU A 151 -14.96 2.66 6.12
N ALA A 152 -14.86 1.34 6.27
CA ALA A 152 -15.42 0.58 7.38
C ALA A 152 -14.83 -0.83 7.45
N THR A 153 -14.94 -1.49 8.60
CA THR A 153 -14.43 -2.86 8.82
C THR A 153 -15.55 -3.82 9.31
N PRO A 154 -16.64 -4.04 8.54
CA PRO A 154 -17.72 -4.91 8.97
C PRO A 154 -17.25 -6.36 9.13
N ARG A 155 -17.46 -6.95 10.32
CA ARG A 155 -17.12 -8.36 10.64
C ARG A 155 -15.67 -8.74 10.30
N GLY A 156 -14.74 -7.79 10.42
CA GLY A 156 -13.31 -8.03 10.16
C GLY A 156 -12.90 -7.98 8.68
N ILE A 157 -13.80 -7.58 7.77
CA ILE A 157 -13.50 -7.35 6.36
C ILE A 157 -13.27 -5.85 6.16
N SER A 158 -12.06 -5.42 5.85
CA SER A 158 -11.78 -3.99 5.57
C SER A 158 -12.36 -3.60 4.21
N LEU A 159 -13.35 -2.71 4.21
CA LEU A 159 -13.89 -2.08 3.01
C LEU A 159 -13.08 -0.82 2.70
N ARG A 160 -12.41 -0.81 1.55
CA ARG A 160 -11.59 0.30 1.09
C ARG A 160 -12.12 0.88 -0.21
N VAL A 161 -11.84 2.16 -0.41
CA VAL A 161 -12.24 2.89 -1.62
C VAL A 161 -11.02 3.58 -2.20
N HIS A 162 -10.86 3.48 -3.53
CA HIS A 162 -9.80 4.19 -4.25
C HIS A 162 -10.00 5.71 -4.13
N ALA A 163 -8.92 6.47 -3.95
CA ALA A 163 -8.94 7.92 -3.85
C ALA A 163 -9.47 8.62 -5.11
N PHE A 164 -9.66 7.87 -6.20
CA PHE A 164 -10.41 8.35 -7.36
C PHE A 164 -11.81 8.82 -6.96
N PHE A 165 -12.50 8.09 -6.08
CA PHE A 165 -13.81 8.51 -5.57
C PHE A 165 -13.73 9.81 -4.78
N ARG A 166 -12.63 10.05 -4.06
CA ARG A 166 -12.36 11.33 -3.39
C ARG A 166 -12.11 12.47 -4.38
N TRP A 167 -11.38 12.21 -5.46
CA TRP A 167 -11.19 13.17 -6.55
C TRP A 167 -12.50 13.48 -7.27
N LEU A 168 -13.31 12.47 -7.55
CA LEU A 168 -14.61 12.64 -8.20
C LEU A 168 -15.57 13.43 -7.31
N LEU A 169 -15.58 13.16 -6.00
CA LEU A 169 -16.30 13.97 -5.02
C LEU A 169 -15.77 15.41 -4.99
N GLY A 170 -14.45 15.61 -5.02
CA GLY A 170 -13.84 16.93 -5.08
C GLY A 170 -14.19 17.70 -6.36
N LEU A 171 -14.22 17.03 -7.52
CA LEU A 171 -14.68 17.62 -8.79
C LEU A 171 -16.17 17.97 -8.74
N TRP A 172 -16.99 17.10 -8.14
CA TRP A 172 -18.40 17.39 -7.91
C TRP A 172 -18.58 18.64 -7.05
N VAL A 173 -17.86 18.74 -5.92
CA VAL A 173 -17.85 19.92 -5.03
C VAL A 173 -17.41 21.16 -5.82
N LEU A 174 -16.32 21.07 -6.59
CA LEU A 174 -15.77 22.16 -7.39
C LEU A 174 -16.70 22.62 -8.53
N PHE A 175 -17.59 21.76 -9.02
CA PHE A 175 -18.50 22.10 -10.11
C PHE A 175 -19.87 22.57 -9.62
N VAL A 176 -20.42 21.91 -8.58
CA VAL A 176 -21.77 22.18 -8.06
C VAL A 176 -21.80 23.40 -7.12
N LEU A 177 -20.77 23.62 -6.29
CA LEU A 177 -20.78 24.78 -5.39
C LEU A 177 -20.55 26.13 -6.11
N PRO A 178 -19.58 26.26 -7.03
CA PRO A 178 -19.35 27.54 -7.72
C PRO A 178 -20.40 27.86 -8.79
N SER A 179 -21.09 26.84 -9.34
CA SER A 179 -22.17 27.09 -10.30
C SER A 179 -23.30 27.90 -9.69
N TYR A 180 -23.60 27.71 -8.40
CA TYR A 180 -24.52 28.59 -7.65
C TYR A 180 -24.09 30.07 -7.69
N ALA A 181 -22.83 30.35 -7.35
CA ALA A 181 -22.29 31.70 -7.31
C ALA A 181 -22.23 32.34 -8.73
N PHE A 182 -21.91 31.53 -9.74
CA PHE A 182 -21.88 31.93 -11.14
C PHE A 182 -23.27 32.35 -11.64
N PHE A 183 -24.31 31.55 -11.42
CA PHE A 183 -25.66 31.90 -11.87
C PHE A 183 -26.21 33.15 -11.18
N ARG A 184 -25.86 33.39 -9.90
CA ARG A 184 -26.23 34.62 -9.20
C ARG A 184 -25.44 35.86 -9.62
N SER A 185 -24.34 35.71 -10.37
CA SER A 185 -23.53 36.85 -10.85
C SER A 185 -24.14 37.57 -12.05
N PHE A 186 -25.18 37.02 -12.68
CA PHE A 186 -25.89 37.64 -13.80
C PHE A 186 -26.99 38.61 -13.30
N PRO A 187 -26.92 39.91 -13.66
CA PRO A 187 -27.94 40.88 -13.28
C PRO A 187 -29.32 40.53 -13.87
N GLY A 188 -30.37 40.56 -13.04
CA GLY A 188 -31.75 40.23 -13.44
C GLY A 188 -32.13 38.75 -13.30
N ALA A 189 -31.23 37.93 -12.77
CA ALA A 189 -31.46 36.50 -12.63
C ALA A 189 -32.19 36.10 -11.34
N THR A 190 -32.62 36.97 -10.42
CA THR A 190 -33.03 36.50 -9.07
C THR A 190 -34.20 35.49 -9.06
N ASP A 191 -35.22 35.67 -9.89
CA ASP A 191 -36.38 34.75 -9.92
C ASP A 191 -36.14 33.50 -10.79
N THR A 192 -35.30 33.61 -11.83
CA THR A 192 -34.91 32.48 -12.70
C THR A 192 -33.71 31.70 -12.17
N ALA A 193 -32.85 32.36 -11.39
CA ALA A 193 -31.67 31.81 -10.73
C ALA A 193 -32.11 30.92 -9.59
N ASP A 194 -33.11 31.26 -8.76
CA ASP A 194 -33.53 30.34 -7.71
C ASP A 194 -34.06 29.02 -8.30
N GLY A 195 -34.75 29.05 -9.45
CA GLY A 195 -35.14 27.85 -10.20
C GLY A 195 -33.97 27.11 -10.88
N ALA A 196 -33.04 27.84 -11.50
CA ALA A 196 -31.84 27.26 -12.11
C ALA A 196 -30.85 26.70 -11.08
N VAL A 197 -30.84 27.27 -9.89
CA VAL A 197 -30.06 26.81 -8.74
C VAL A 197 -30.68 25.56 -8.19
N LEU A 198 -31.99 25.53 -7.94
CA LEU A 198 -32.67 24.31 -7.49
C LEU A 198 -32.47 23.16 -8.49
N SER A 199 -32.40 23.45 -9.79
CA SER A 199 -32.11 22.45 -10.82
C SER A 199 -30.65 22.01 -10.86
N VAL A 200 -29.67 22.90 -10.67
CA VAL A 200 -28.24 22.54 -10.59
C VAL A 200 -27.92 21.74 -9.32
N TRP A 201 -28.46 22.13 -8.16
CA TRP A 201 -28.33 21.36 -6.93
C TRP A 201 -29.10 20.04 -7.01
N GLY A 202 -30.28 20.03 -7.62
CA GLY A 202 -31.02 18.82 -7.94
C GLY A 202 -30.17 17.86 -8.78
N LEU A 203 -29.65 18.31 -9.93
CA LEU A 203 -28.76 17.54 -10.80
C LEU A 203 -27.48 17.11 -10.08
N GLY A 204 -26.93 17.96 -9.22
CA GLY A 204 -25.77 17.65 -8.37
C GLY A 204 -26.08 16.50 -7.40
N LEU A 205 -27.14 16.61 -6.61
CA LEU A 205 -27.57 15.57 -5.66
C LEU A 205 -27.92 14.27 -6.39
N TRP A 206 -28.57 14.36 -7.55
CA TRP A 206 -28.84 13.21 -8.42
C TRP A 206 -27.55 12.57 -8.94
N GLY A 207 -26.56 13.36 -9.35
CA GLY A 207 -25.24 12.88 -9.76
C GLY A 207 -24.48 12.21 -8.62
N LEU A 208 -24.53 12.77 -7.41
CA LEU A 208 -23.95 12.16 -6.21
C LEU A 208 -24.65 10.85 -5.85
N GLY A 209 -25.99 10.84 -5.88
CA GLY A 209 -26.80 9.64 -5.68
C GLY A 209 -26.48 8.56 -6.71
N GLY A 210 -26.32 8.93 -7.98
CA GLY A 210 -25.87 8.05 -9.06
C GLY A 210 -24.48 7.48 -8.81
N LEU A 211 -23.51 8.30 -8.39
CA LEU A 211 -22.17 7.83 -8.04
C LEU A 211 -22.19 6.83 -6.89
N VAL A 212 -22.93 7.13 -5.82
CA VAL A 212 -23.10 6.23 -4.68
C VAL A 212 -23.77 4.93 -5.13
N ALA A 213 -24.82 5.00 -5.95
CA ALA A 213 -25.49 3.83 -6.49
C ALA A 213 -24.54 2.97 -7.34
N LEU A 214 -23.73 3.57 -8.22
CA LEU A 214 -22.72 2.83 -9.00
C LEU A 214 -21.70 2.14 -8.08
N ALA A 215 -21.19 2.81 -7.06
CA ALA A 215 -20.28 2.23 -6.08
C ALA A 215 -20.92 1.06 -5.32
N LEU A 216 -22.19 1.20 -4.89
CA LEU A 216 -22.94 0.16 -4.20
C LEU A 216 -23.22 -1.04 -5.12
N THR A 217 -23.47 -0.82 -6.41
CA THR A 217 -23.67 -1.92 -7.36
C THR A 217 -22.38 -2.68 -7.66
N GLY A 218 -21.25 -1.96 -7.80
CA GLY A 218 -19.93 -2.58 -7.87
C GLY A 218 -19.60 -3.38 -6.60
N LEU A 219 -19.94 -2.84 -5.43
CA LEU A 219 -19.82 -3.56 -4.16
C LEU A 219 -20.71 -4.82 -4.14
N ALA A 220 -21.95 -4.73 -4.60
CA ALA A 220 -22.86 -5.88 -4.67
C ALA A 220 -22.27 -7.00 -5.54
N HIS A 221 -21.67 -6.66 -6.69
CA HIS A 221 -20.96 -7.63 -7.54
C HIS A 221 -19.84 -8.35 -6.76
N GLU A 222 -18.96 -7.60 -6.09
CA GLU A 222 -17.89 -8.18 -5.26
C GLU A 222 -18.43 -9.01 -4.10
N LEU A 223 -19.54 -8.58 -3.48
CA LEU A 223 -20.21 -9.34 -2.42
C LEU A 223 -20.74 -10.69 -2.94
N GLY A 224 -21.10 -10.80 -4.22
CA GLY A 224 -21.43 -12.08 -4.86
C GLY A 224 -20.25 -13.06 -4.83
N HIS A 225 -19.06 -12.58 -5.18
CA HIS A 225 -17.80 -13.35 -5.09
C HIS A 225 -17.48 -13.76 -3.66
N VAL A 226 -17.54 -12.79 -2.74
CA VAL A 226 -17.27 -12.99 -1.32
C VAL A 226 -18.24 -13.98 -0.70
N PHE A 227 -19.52 -13.89 -1.01
CA PHE A 227 -20.53 -14.83 -0.54
C PHE A 227 -20.22 -16.27 -0.95
N TYR A 228 -19.86 -16.47 -2.23
CA TYR A 228 -19.44 -17.79 -2.72
C TYR A 228 -18.19 -18.29 -2.00
N ALA A 229 -17.17 -17.43 -1.85
CA ALA A 229 -15.91 -17.77 -1.20
C ALA A 229 -16.10 -18.19 0.26
N LEU A 230 -16.84 -17.41 1.05
CA LEU A 230 -17.13 -17.70 2.46
C LEU A 230 -17.89 -19.02 2.60
N ARG A 231 -18.87 -19.29 1.71
CA ARG A 231 -19.61 -20.56 1.72
C ARG A 231 -18.75 -21.78 1.41
N LYS A 232 -17.63 -21.59 0.71
CA LYS A 232 -16.65 -22.65 0.39
C LYS A 232 -15.48 -22.70 1.36
N GLY A 233 -15.55 -22.01 2.49
CA GLY A 233 -14.51 -22.01 3.54
C GLY A 233 -13.33 -21.08 3.24
N GLY A 234 -13.43 -20.22 2.24
CA GLY A 234 -12.45 -19.16 1.99
C GLY A 234 -12.50 -18.07 3.06
N GLN A 235 -11.38 -17.40 3.27
CA GLN A 235 -11.26 -16.24 4.16
C GLN A 235 -11.14 -14.98 3.32
N VAL A 236 -11.82 -13.91 3.74
CA VAL A 236 -11.79 -12.61 3.06
C VAL A 236 -11.33 -11.57 4.06
N SER A 237 -10.25 -10.86 3.73
CA SER A 237 -9.68 -9.85 4.63
C SER A 237 -9.98 -8.42 4.17
N GLU A 238 -10.22 -8.21 2.87
CA GLU A 238 -10.32 -6.87 2.29
C GLU A 238 -11.17 -6.86 1.01
N ILE A 239 -11.97 -5.80 0.84
CA ILE A 239 -12.67 -5.48 -0.41
C ILE A 239 -12.32 -4.05 -0.77
N THR A 240 -11.70 -3.84 -1.93
CA THR A 240 -11.29 -2.53 -2.41
C THR A 240 -12.08 -2.14 -3.66
N LEU A 241 -12.90 -1.09 -3.55
CA LEU A 241 -13.65 -0.53 -4.67
C LEU A 241 -12.75 0.34 -5.54
N LEU A 242 -12.64 -0.02 -6.81
CA LEU A 242 -11.90 0.69 -7.84
C LEU A 242 -12.87 1.45 -8.74
N MET A 243 -12.32 2.31 -9.60
CA MET A 243 -13.12 3.02 -10.61
C MET A 243 -13.78 2.05 -11.62
N VAL A 244 -13.11 0.93 -11.91
CA VAL A 244 -13.56 -0.09 -12.85
C VAL A 244 -13.67 -1.41 -12.09
N GLY A 245 -14.72 -1.53 -11.26
CA GLY A 245 -15.01 -2.74 -10.46
C GLY A 245 -14.43 -2.72 -9.05
N GLY A 246 -14.23 -3.89 -8.45
CA GLY A 246 -13.56 -4.04 -7.17
C GLY A 246 -12.48 -5.12 -7.20
N VAL A 247 -11.72 -5.22 -6.11
CA VAL A 247 -10.80 -6.33 -5.88
C VAL A 247 -11.03 -6.82 -4.47
N SER A 248 -11.35 -8.11 -4.35
CA SER A 248 -11.47 -8.80 -3.07
C SER A 248 -10.23 -9.64 -2.79
N ARG A 249 -9.65 -9.50 -1.59
CA ARG A 249 -8.52 -10.32 -1.12
C ARG A 249 -9.06 -11.57 -0.46
N ILE A 250 -9.02 -12.68 -1.20
CA ILE A 250 -9.56 -13.98 -0.77
C ILE A 250 -8.43 -15.00 -0.65
N THR A 251 -8.36 -15.68 0.49
CA THR A 251 -7.37 -16.73 0.80
C THR A 251 -8.04 -18.04 1.21
N GLY A 252 -7.28 -19.14 1.22
CA GLY A 252 -7.76 -20.43 1.74
C GLY A 252 -8.75 -21.21 0.87
N LEU A 253 -9.06 -20.74 -0.35
CA LEU A 253 -9.91 -21.50 -1.27
C LEU A 253 -9.13 -22.65 -1.94
N PRO A 254 -9.64 -23.89 -1.92
CA PRO A 254 -9.08 -24.98 -2.70
C PRO A 254 -9.15 -24.64 -4.19
N GLY A 255 -8.01 -24.75 -4.89
CA GLY A 255 -7.95 -24.54 -6.34
C GLY A 255 -8.76 -25.59 -7.10
N GLY A 256 -9.23 -25.23 -8.29
CA GLY A 256 -9.89 -26.17 -9.21
C GLY A 256 -10.84 -25.50 -10.19
N LEU A 257 -11.10 -26.18 -11.31
CA LEU A 257 -11.94 -25.66 -12.39
C LEU A 257 -13.35 -25.30 -11.90
N LYS A 258 -13.98 -26.20 -11.14
CA LYS A 258 -15.34 -25.99 -10.62
C LYS A 258 -15.42 -24.76 -9.73
N GLN A 259 -14.40 -24.53 -8.89
CA GLN A 259 -14.35 -23.39 -7.99
C GLN A 259 -14.15 -22.08 -8.74
N GLU A 260 -13.21 -22.02 -9.68
CA GLU A 260 -12.96 -20.81 -10.48
C GLU A 260 -14.19 -20.46 -11.35
N VAL A 261 -14.85 -21.47 -11.94
CA VAL A 261 -16.09 -21.28 -12.72
C VAL A 261 -17.23 -20.77 -11.85
N SER A 262 -17.47 -21.41 -10.71
CA SER A 262 -18.61 -21.05 -9.84
C SER A 262 -18.44 -19.66 -9.23
N MET A 263 -17.21 -19.27 -8.91
CA MET A 263 -16.90 -17.92 -8.43
C MET A 263 -17.19 -16.89 -9.51
N ALA A 264 -16.67 -17.06 -10.73
CA ALA A 264 -16.94 -16.15 -11.85
C ALA A 264 -18.46 -16.02 -12.14
N LEU A 265 -19.20 -17.13 -12.06
CA LEU A 265 -20.65 -17.12 -12.24
C LEU A 265 -21.40 -16.42 -11.09
N ALA A 266 -20.87 -16.40 -9.87
CA ALA A 266 -21.50 -15.72 -8.74
C ALA A 266 -21.54 -14.19 -8.95
N GLY A 267 -20.43 -13.60 -9.38
CA GLY A 267 -20.38 -12.17 -9.76
C GLY A 267 -21.32 -11.85 -10.91
N LEU A 268 -21.29 -12.65 -11.98
CA LEU A 268 -22.18 -12.50 -13.14
C LEU A 268 -23.66 -12.56 -12.73
N ALA A 269 -24.05 -13.58 -11.96
CA ALA A 269 -25.43 -13.76 -11.53
C ALA A 269 -25.91 -12.59 -10.65
N THR A 270 -25.05 -12.09 -9.77
CA THR A 270 -25.36 -10.94 -8.91
C THR A 270 -25.62 -9.68 -9.74
N SER A 271 -24.75 -9.39 -10.70
CA SER A 271 -24.93 -8.26 -11.62
C SER A 271 -26.17 -8.41 -12.50
N LEU A 272 -26.45 -9.60 -13.04
CA LEU A 272 -27.66 -9.82 -13.84
C LEU A 272 -28.93 -9.66 -13.02
N MET A 273 -28.97 -10.21 -11.80
CA MET A 273 -30.10 -10.08 -10.89
C MET A 273 -30.38 -8.61 -10.55
N MET A 274 -29.34 -7.84 -10.20
CA MET A 274 -29.45 -6.41 -9.93
C MET A 274 -29.89 -5.63 -11.18
N GLY A 275 -29.37 -6.00 -12.35
CA GLY A 275 -29.76 -5.41 -13.64
C GLY A 275 -31.25 -5.55 -13.93
N VAL A 276 -31.76 -6.79 -13.86
CA VAL A 276 -33.19 -7.08 -14.07
C VAL A 276 -34.05 -6.40 -13.00
N LEU A 277 -33.64 -6.43 -11.74
CA LEU A 277 -34.35 -5.77 -10.65
C LEU A 277 -34.51 -4.27 -10.89
N PHE A 278 -33.41 -3.57 -11.21
CA PHE A 278 -33.48 -2.12 -11.43
C PHE A 278 -34.20 -1.74 -12.72
N LEU A 279 -34.10 -2.55 -13.79
CA LEU A 279 -34.92 -2.35 -14.99
C LEU A 279 -36.41 -2.50 -14.66
N GLY A 280 -36.78 -3.53 -13.88
CA GLY A 280 -38.15 -3.74 -13.44
C GLY A 280 -38.68 -2.60 -12.58
N VAL A 281 -37.90 -2.14 -11.59
CA VAL A 281 -38.25 -0.98 -10.76
C VAL A 281 -38.38 0.28 -11.61
N GLY A 282 -37.43 0.53 -12.53
CA GLY A 282 -37.47 1.67 -13.44
C GLY A 282 -38.72 1.69 -14.33
N ALA A 283 -39.13 0.53 -14.83
CA ALA A 283 -40.34 0.38 -15.65
C ALA A 283 -41.65 0.57 -14.88
N LEU A 284 -41.66 0.29 -13.57
CA LEU A 284 -42.84 0.46 -12.70
C LEU A 284 -42.97 1.88 -12.13
N LEU A 285 -41.90 2.67 -12.14
CA LEU A 285 -41.91 4.03 -11.62
C LEU A 285 -42.63 5.00 -12.57
N PRO A 286 -43.45 5.94 -12.04
CA PRO A 286 -44.08 6.97 -12.84
C PRO A 286 -43.04 7.90 -13.47
N GLY A 287 -43.29 8.34 -14.70
CA GLY A 287 -42.40 9.24 -15.44
C GLY A 287 -41.61 8.62 -16.58
N GLY A 288 -41.87 7.38 -17.00
CA GLY A 288 -41.13 6.70 -18.09
C GLY A 288 -41.08 7.45 -19.45
N ALA A 289 -41.94 8.44 -19.68
CA ALA A 289 -41.92 9.29 -20.88
C ALA A 289 -41.15 10.61 -20.71
N SER A 290 -40.73 10.98 -19.49
CA SER A 290 -40.01 12.23 -19.25
C SER A 290 -38.50 12.04 -19.42
N SER A 291 -37.88 12.87 -20.26
CA SER A 291 -36.43 12.88 -20.51
C SER A 291 -35.64 13.71 -19.49
N HIS A 292 -36.27 14.13 -18.39
CA HIS A 292 -35.63 14.98 -17.41
C HIS A 292 -34.50 14.21 -16.69
N PRO A 293 -33.28 14.75 -16.56
CA PRO A 293 -32.14 13.98 -16.03
C PRO A 293 -32.29 13.55 -14.55
N SER A 294 -33.20 14.20 -13.81
CA SER A 294 -33.57 13.85 -12.44
C SER A 294 -34.75 12.87 -12.35
N ASN A 295 -35.14 12.23 -13.46
CA ASN A 295 -36.21 11.25 -13.49
C ASN A 295 -35.76 9.95 -12.80
N PRO A 296 -36.43 9.51 -11.71
CA PRO A 296 -36.07 8.28 -11.02
C PRO A 296 -36.19 7.05 -11.92
N SER A 297 -37.17 6.99 -12.82
CA SER A 297 -37.34 5.87 -13.77
C SER A 297 -36.10 5.71 -14.65
N LEU A 298 -35.61 6.80 -15.24
CA LEU A 298 -34.39 6.80 -16.06
C LEU A 298 -33.15 6.43 -15.25
N ALA A 299 -33.04 6.90 -14.01
CA ALA A 299 -31.92 6.55 -13.13
C ALA A 299 -31.87 5.04 -12.84
N PHE A 300 -33.00 4.43 -12.47
CA PHE A 300 -33.10 2.99 -12.25
C PHE A 300 -32.88 2.19 -13.53
N MET A 301 -33.41 2.63 -14.67
CA MET A 301 -33.13 1.99 -15.97
C MET A 301 -31.64 2.04 -16.31
N GLY A 302 -30.99 3.20 -16.10
CA GLY A 302 -29.55 3.36 -16.30
C GLY A 302 -28.72 2.46 -15.40
N LEU A 303 -29.07 2.37 -14.10
CA LEU A 303 -28.44 1.45 -13.16
C LEU A 303 -28.64 -0.01 -13.58
N GLY A 304 -29.84 -0.35 -14.08
CA GLY A 304 -30.15 -1.68 -14.60
C GLY A 304 -29.26 -2.05 -15.77
N LEU A 305 -29.20 -1.21 -16.81
CA LEU A 305 -28.33 -1.39 -17.96
C LEU A 305 -26.85 -1.45 -17.58
N PHE A 306 -26.41 -0.58 -16.65
CA PHE A 306 -25.04 -0.60 -16.15
C PHE A 306 -24.69 -1.91 -15.46
N ASN A 307 -25.59 -2.47 -14.65
CA ASN A 307 -25.37 -3.76 -13.99
C ASN A 307 -25.27 -4.91 -15.01
N LEU A 308 -26.12 -4.92 -16.04
CA LEU A 308 -25.99 -5.87 -17.13
C LEU A 308 -24.64 -5.72 -17.83
N PHE A 309 -24.24 -4.49 -18.14
CA PHE A 309 -22.92 -4.19 -18.70
C PHE A 309 -21.80 -4.72 -17.81
N VAL A 310 -21.80 -4.46 -16.49
CA VAL A 310 -20.78 -4.95 -15.56
C VAL A 310 -20.71 -6.49 -15.55
N GLY A 311 -21.86 -7.17 -15.57
CA GLY A 311 -21.91 -8.63 -15.65
C GLY A 311 -21.25 -9.17 -16.92
N PHE A 312 -21.65 -8.67 -18.09
CA PHE A 312 -21.10 -9.11 -19.37
C PHE A 312 -19.66 -8.66 -19.58
N TRP A 313 -19.31 -7.46 -19.14
CA TRP A 313 -17.94 -6.94 -19.18
C TRP A 313 -17.00 -7.86 -18.41
N ASN A 314 -17.38 -8.27 -17.20
CA ASN A 314 -16.57 -9.20 -16.41
C ASN A 314 -16.48 -10.61 -17.01
N LEU A 315 -17.32 -10.98 -17.98
CA LEU A 315 -17.22 -12.27 -18.69
C LEU A 315 -16.20 -12.25 -19.83
N LEU A 316 -15.66 -11.08 -20.23
CA LEU A 316 -14.69 -10.98 -21.30
C LEU A 316 -13.40 -11.76 -20.98
N PRO A 317 -12.76 -12.42 -21.99
CA PRO A 317 -11.63 -13.31 -21.80
C PRO A 317 -10.30 -12.55 -21.62
N SER A 318 -10.22 -11.68 -20.61
CA SER A 318 -9.05 -10.84 -20.33
C SER A 318 -8.78 -10.75 -18.84
N PHE A 319 -7.51 -10.67 -18.43
CA PHE A 319 -7.19 -10.18 -17.09
C PHE A 319 -7.43 -8.68 -17.00
N PRO A 320 -7.82 -8.14 -15.83
CA PRO A 320 -8.05 -8.81 -14.54
C PRO A 320 -9.48 -9.38 -14.36
N LEU A 321 -10.30 -9.38 -15.42
CA LEU A 321 -11.72 -9.74 -15.37
C LEU A 321 -11.95 -11.22 -15.02
N ASP A 322 -13.14 -11.52 -14.49
CA ASP A 322 -13.53 -12.88 -14.08
C ASP A 322 -13.49 -13.88 -15.24
N GLY A 323 -13.89 -13.45 -16.43
CA GLY A 323 -13.86 -14.22 -17.68
C GLY A 323 -12.45 -14.64 -18.08
N GLY A 324 -11.44 -13.83 -17.77
CA GLY A 324 -10.04 -14.21 -17.93
C GLY A 324 -9.62 -15.35 -17.00
N ARG A 325 -10.08 -15.32 -15.74
CA ARG A 325 -9.83 -16.39 -14.76
C ARG A 325 -10.57 -17.67 -15.16
N LEU A 326 -11.85 -17.54 -15.54
CA LEU A 326 -12.67 -18.63 -16.07
C LEU A 326 -12.01 -19.30 -17.28
N LEU A 327 -11.59 -18.51 -18.29
CA LEU A 327 -10.93 -19.04 -19.47
C LEU A 327 -9.59 -19.70 -19.13
N ARG A 328 -8.80 -19.10 -18.22
CA ARG A 328 -7.56 -19.73 -17.72
C ARG A 328 -7.86 -21.09 -17.10
N ALA A 329 -8.89 -21.19 -16.25
CA ALA A 329 -9.28 -22.43 -15.60
C ALA A 329 -9.63 -23.51 -16.63
N LEU A 330 -10.46 -23.16 -17.63
CA LEU A 330 -10.89 -24.07 -18.69
C LEU A 330 -9.73 -24.56 -19.55
N LEU A 331 -8.76 -23.68 -19.84
CA LEU A 331 -7.59 -24.02 -20.66
C LEU A 331 -6.50 -24.76 -19.89
N THR A 332 -6.46 -24.64 -18.55
CA THR A 332 -5.37 -25.20 -17.73
C THR A 332 -5.27 -26.72 -17.88
N GLY A 333 -6.39 -27.43 -17.99
CA GLY A 333 -6.38 -28.89 -18.17
C GLY A 333 -5.74 -29.35 -19.49
N LYS A 334 -5.82 -28.55 -20.55
CA LYS A 334 -5.28 -28.90 -21.89
C LYS A 334 -3.89 -28.33 -22.15
N LEU A 335 -3.63 -27.11 -21.70
CA LEU A 335 -2.42 -26.35 -22.04
C LEU A 335 -1.41 -26.24 -20.89
N GLY A 336 -1.81 -26.59 -19.66
CA GLY A 336 -1.07 -26.25 -18.46
C GLY A 336 -1.29 -24.79 -18.05
N ARG A 337 -1.16 -24.51 -16.74
CA ARG A 337 -1.50 -23.21 -16.14
C ARG A 337 -0.74 -22.05 -16.80
N SER A 338 0.57 -22.19 -16.99
CA SER A 338 1.42 -21.10 -17.52
C SER A 338 1.08 -20.74 -18.96
N ARG A 339 0.79 -21.71 -19.83
CA ARG A 339 0.38 -21.45 -21.22
C ARG A 339 -1.03 -20.87 -21.27
N ALA A 340 -1.96 -21.38 -20.46
CA ALA A 340 -3.31 -20.84 -20.35
C ALA A 340 -3.32 -19.35 -19.94
N THR A 341 -2.57 -18.98 -18.90
CA THR A 341 -2.43 -17.58 -18.47
C THR A 341 -1.83 -16.70 -19.57
N ARG A 342 -0.88 -17.24 -20.37
CA ARG A 342 -0.29 -16.51 -21.49
C ARG A 342 -1.32 -16.24 -22.61
N VAL A 343 -2.13 -17.23 -22.96
CA VAL A 343 -3.21 -17.08 -23.97
C VAL A 343 -4.20 -16.00 -23.53
N VAL A 344 -4.69 -16.07 -22.28
CA VAL A 344 -5.60 -15.06 -21.73
C VAL A 344 -4.95 -13.67 -21.72
N GLY A 345 -3.66 -13.58 -21.36
CA GLY A 345 -2.91 -12.32 -21.40
C GLY A 345 -2.80 -11.73 -22.82
N TRP A 346 -2.64 -12.55 -23.86
CA TRP A 346 -2.63 -12.09 -25.25
C TRP A 346 -3.99 -11.59 -25.71
N LEU A 347 -5.06 -12.33 -25.42
CA LEU A 347 -6.44 -11.91 -25.71
C LEU A 347 -6.75 -10.56 -25.04
N GLY A 348 -6.36 -10.41 -23.78
CA GLY A 348 -6.52 -9.16 -23.06
C GLY A 348 -5.75 -7.98 -23.65
N LYS A 349 -4.53 -8.20 -24.13
CA LYS A 349 -3.75 -7.15 -24.81
C LYS A 349 -4.44 -6.72 -26.11
N GLY A 350 -4.96 -7.68 -26.88
CA GLY A 350 -5.74 -7.39 -28.08
C GLY A 350 -6.98 -6.54 -27.77
N LEU A 351 -7.72 -6.90 -26.73
CA LEU A 351 -8.88 -6.13 -26.26
C LEU A 351 -8.49 -4.72 -25.80
N ALA A 352 -7.41 -4.57 -25.03
CA ALA A 352 -6.92 -3.26 -24.59
C ALA A 352 -6.52 -2.36 -25.77
N VAL A 353 -5.85 -2.91 -26.79
CA VAL A 353 -5.51 -2.18 -28.02
C VAL A 353 -6.77 -1.81 -28.81
N LEU A 354 -7.72 -2.72 -28.95
CA LEU A 354 -9.00 -2.44 -29.61
C LEU A 354 -9.74 -1.27 -28.96
N LEU A 355 -9.80 -1.24 -27.62
CA LEU A 355 -10.41 -0.14 -26.86
C LEU A 355 -9.63 1.16 -27.00
N ALA A 356 -8.29 1.10 -27.01
CA ALA A 356 -7.43 2.27 -27.18
C ALA A 356 -7.54 2.88 -28.58
N VAL A 357 -7.65 2.06 -29.64
CA VAL A 357 -7.73 2.52 -31.04
C VAL A 357 -9.17 2.89 -31.42
N GLY A 358 -10.15 2.08 -31.02
CA GLY A 358 -11.53 2.16 -31.48
C GLY A 358 -12.38 3.28 -30.86
N LEU A 359 -11.93 3.90 -29.76
CA LEU A 359 -12.70 4.91 -29.04
C LEU A 359 -11.86 6.13 -28.60
N PHE A 360 -10.97 6.60 -29.47
CA PHE A 360 -10.17 7.81 -29.22
C PHE A 360 -11.02 9.08 -28.98
N SER A 361 -12.31 9.05 -29.34
CA SER A 361 -13.28 10.13 -29.12
C SER A 361 -13.82 10.22 -27.68
N PHE A 362 -13.56 9.24 -26.81
CA PHE A 362 -14.11 9.22 -25.45
C PHE A 362 -13.05 8.89 -24.40
N PHE A 363 -13.04 9.64 -23.29
CA PHE A 363 -12.08 9.46 -22.19
C PHE A 363 -12.26 8.13 -21.44
N PHE A 364 -13.49 7.63 -21.34
CA PHE A 364 -13.82 6.44 -20.54
C PHE A 364 -13.24 5.11 -21.10
N PRO A 365 -13.34 4.81 -22.41
CA PRO A 365 -12.70 3.63 -23.03
C PRO A 365 -11.17 3.60 -22.88
N LEU A 366 -10.51 4.76 -22.93
CA LEU A 366 -9.07 4.86 -22.67
C LEU A 366 -8.74 4.42 -21.24
N LEU A 367 -9.53 4.85 -20.25
CA LEU A 367 -9.39 4.41 -18.87
C LEU A 367 -9.59 2.91 -18.71
N LEU A 368 -10.59 2.34 -19.42
CA LEU A 368 -10.79 0.89 -19.45
C LEU A 368 -9.57 0.17 -20.05
N ALA A 369 -9.05 0.63 -21.19
CA ALA A 369 -7.86 0.06 -21.82
C ALA A 369 -6.63 0.09 -20.89
N LEU A 370 -6.37 1.22 -20.23
CA LEU A 370 -5.29 1.36 -19.26
C LEU A 370 -5.47 0.43 -18.05
N SER A 371 -6.70 0.31 -17.54
CA SER A 371 -7.00 -0.60 -16.42
C SER A 371 -6.80 -2.07 -16.77
N LEU A 372 -7.21 -2.50 -17.97
CA LEU A 372 -6.98 -3.84 -18.50
C LEU A 372 -5.48 -4.09 -18.65
N TYR A 373 -4.75 -3.17 -19.25
CA TYR A 373 -3.30 -3.29 -19.43
C TYR A 373 -2.57 -3.44 -18.09
N ALA A 374 -2.92 -2.61 -17.08
CA ALA A 374 -2.39 -2.71 -15.74
C ALA A 374 -2.74 -4.05 -15.05
N GLY A 375 -3.96 -4.56 -15.24
CA GLY A 375 -4.39 -5.87 -14.75
C GLY A 375 -3.63 -7.03 -15.38
N ILE A 376 -3.46 -7.02 -16.71
CA ILE A 376 -2.70 -8.03 -17.45
C ILE A 376 -1.25 -8.06 -16.98
N LYS A 377 -0.62 -6.89 -16.81
CA LYS A 377 0.77 -6.80 -16.32
C LYS A 377 0.90 -7.43 -14.93
N ARG A 378 -0.07 -7.20 -14.04
CA ARG A 378 -0.10 -7.80 -12.69
C ARG A 378 -0.22 -9.33 -12.74
N GLU A 379 -1.20 -9.85 -13.47
CA GLU A 379 -1.45 -11.29 -13.51
C GLU A 379 -0.35 -12.08 -14.24
N THR A 380 0.25 -11.48 -15.28
CA THR A 380 1.30 -12.15 -16.07
C THR A 380 2.70 -12.01 -15.46
N ARG A 381 2.93 -11.14 -14.47
CA ARG A 381 4.25 -10.91 -13.85
C ARG A 381 4.87 -12.21 -13.35
N ALA A 382 4.07 -13.04 -12.68
CA ALA A 382 4.50 -14.34 -12.13
C ALA A 382 5.04 -15.29 -13.22
N LEU A 383 4.47 -15.28 -14.43
CA LEU A 383 4.88 -16.17 -15.53
C LEU A 383 6.29 -15.86 -16.06
N TRP A 384 6.73 -14.62 -15.93
CA TRP A 384 8.05 -14.19 -16.38
C TRP A 384 9.08 -14.28 -15.25
N MET A 385 8.65 -14.08 -13.99
CA MET A 385 9.52 -14.21 -12.81
C MET A 385 9.90 -15.67 -12.52
N GLU A 386 8.96 -16.60 -12.63
CA GLU A 386 9.18 -18.02 -12.33
C GLU A 386 10.42 -18.59 -13.05
N PRO A 387 10.54 -18.54 -14.40
CA PRO A 387 11.71 -19.12 -15.07
C PRO A 387 13.03 -18.40 -14.75
N LEU A 388 12.98 -17.12 -14.36
CA LEU A 388 14.16 -16.34 -14.00
C LEU A 388 14.67 -16.71 -12.60
N LEU A 389 13.75 -16.90 -11.65
CA LEU A 389 14.05 -17.21 -10.25
C LEU A 389 14.19 -18.71 -9.98
N ALA A 390 13.57 -19.57 -10.78
CA ALA A 390 13.69 -21.03 -10.70
C ALA A 390 15.16 -21.50 -10.76
N ARG A 391 16.01 -20.72 -11.44
CA ARG A 391 17.44 -21.02 -11.61
C ARG A 391 18.34 -20.43 -10.52
N VAL A 392 17.81 -19.54 -9.69
CA VAL A 392 18.57 -18.87 -8.63
C VAL A 392 18.37 -19.63 -7.33
N ARG A 393 19.45 -19.96 -6.64
CA ARG A 393 19.40 -20.65 -5.36
C ARG A 393 19.33 -19.66 -4.20
N ALA A 394 18.68 -20.06 -3.11
CA ALA A 394 18.58 -19.24 -1.90
C ALA A 394 19.95 -18.81 -1.38
N LYS A 395 20.97 -19.69 -1.45
CA LYS A 395 22.36 -19.39 -1.05
C LYS A 395 23.03 -18.24 -1.80
N GLU A 396 22.56 -17.93 -3.01
CA GLU A 396 23.09 -16.84 -3.84
C GLU A 396 22.54 -15.48 -3.41
N LEU A 397 21.35 -15.47 -2.79
CA LEU A 397 20.62 -14.25 -2.42
C LEU A 397 20.61 -13.99 -0.92
N MET A 398 20.72 -15.04 -0.11
CA MET A 398 20.59 -14.95 1.33
C MET A 398 21.65 -14.01 1.94
N VAL A 399 21.22 -13.23 2.92
CA VAL A 399 22.16 -12.53 3.79
C VAL A 399 22.70 -13.54 4.80
N ARG A 400 24.01 -13.75 4.79
CA ARG A 400 24.72 -14.59 5.77
C ARG A 400 24.88 -13.84 7.08
N HIS A 401 24.97 -14.57 8.19
CA HIS A 401 25.14 -14.01 9.54
C HIS A 401 24.04 -13.01 9.91
N THR A 402 22.80 -13.38 9.64
CA THR A 402 21.64 -12.60 10.03
C THR A 402 21.45 -12.74 11.52
N GLY A 403 21.41 -11.61 12.23
CA GLY A 403 21.14 -11.61 13.66
C GLY A 403 19.90 -12.44 13.96
N ALA A 404 20.05 -13.47 14.78
CA ALA A 404 18.96 -14.25 15.33
C ALA A 404 18.70 -13.80 16.76
N VAL A 405 17.48 -14.05 17.23
CA VAL A 405 17.09 -13.80 18.63
C VAL A 405 16.81 -15.13 19.30
N ALA A 406 17.20 -15.27 20.56
CA ALA A 406 16.93 -16.47 21.32
C ALA A 406 15.43 -16.56 21.65
N ALA A 407 14.91 -17.78 21.73
CA ALA A 407 13.53 -18.03 22.14
C ALA A 407 13.19 -17.42 23.52
N GLU A 408 14.20 -17.31 24.38
CA GLU A 408 14.13 -16.75 25.73
C GLU A 408 14.41 -15.24 25.81
N ASP A 409 14.72 -14.58 24.69
CA ASP A 409 14.86 -13.13 24.68
C ASP A 409 13.51 -12.46 25.01
N THR A 410 13.56 -11.29 25.61
CA THR A 410 12.37 -10.45 25.82
C THR A 410 11.98 -9.75 24.52
N LEU A 411 10.69 -9.48 24.34
CA LEU A 411 10.22 -8.68 23.22
C LEU A 411 10.82 -7.26 23.21
N ALA A 412 11.18 -6.71 24.37
CA ALA A 412 11.87 -5.43 24.47
C ALA A 412 13.28 -5.49 23.84
N GLN A 413 14.05 -6.54 24.12
CA GLN A 413 15.36 -6.77 23.50
C GLN A 413 15.24 -6.97 21.99
N VAL A 414 14.23 -7.72 21.55
CA VAL A 414 13.97 -7.93 20.11
C VAL A 414 13.54 -6.66 19.42
N ALA A 415 12.66 -5.86 20.02
CA ALA A 415 12.26 -4.56 19.49
C ALA A 415 13.48 -3.65 19.32
N ARG A 416 14.35 -3.61 20.34
CA ARG A 416 15.62 -2.86 20.29
C ARG A 416 16.51 -3.33 19.14
N ARG A 417 16.68 -4.64 18.98
CA ARG A 417 17.51 -5.20 17.90
C ARG A 417 16.93 -4.94 16.51
N MET A 418 15.61 -5.07 16.34
CA MET A 418 14.92 -4.73 15.09
C MET A 418 15.12 -3.27 14.69
N LEU A 419 15.05 -2.35 15.65
CA LEU A 419 15.26 -0.91 15.42
C LEU A 419 16.72 -0.61 15.05
N LEU A 420 17.67 -1.10 15.85
CA LEU A 420 19.10 -0.85 15.65
C LEU A 420 19.60 -1.43 14.32
N ASP A 421 19.21 -2.68 14.01
CA ASP A 421 19.61 -3.37 12.78
C ASP A 421 18.76 -2.97 11.57
N ARG A 422 17.72 -2.11 11.76
CA ARG A 422 16.72 -1.71 10.76
C ARG A 422 16.07 -2.92 10.06
N ARG A 423 15.68 -3.93 10.84
CA ARG A 423 15.09 -5.19 10.35
C ARG A 423 13.61 -5.27 10.71
N GLN A 424 12.80 -5.69 9.73
CA GLN A 424 11.36 -5.87 9.94
C GLN A 424 10.99 -7.25 10.48
N ALA A 425 11.91 -8.22 10.43
CA ALA A 425 11.71 -9.53 10.98
C ALA A 425 13.05 -10.15 11.40
N LEU A 426 13.01 -11.03 12.40
CA LEU A 426 14.18 -11.76 12.89
C LEU A 426 13.81 -13.24 13.08
N PRO A 427 14.69 -14.17 12.68
CA PRO A 427 14.53 -15.58 12.99
C PRO A 427 14.73 -15.80 14.50
N VAL A 428 13.91 -16.69 15.05
CA VAL A 428 13.95 -17.10 16.45
C VAL A 428 14.62 -18.45 16.52
N VAL A 429 15.67 -18.55 17.32
CA VAL A 429 16.44 -19.78 17.51
C VAL A 429 16.31 -20.27 18.96
N ASP A 430 16.26 -21.58 19.12
CA ASP A 430 16.34 -22.26 20.40
C ASP A 430 17.40 -23.36 20.30
N GLN A 431 18.38 -23.35 21.21
CA GLN A 431 19.50 -24.30 21.20
C GLN A 431 20.18 -24.48 19.82
N GLY A 432 20.29 -23.38 19.05
CA GLY A 432 20.91 -23.38 17.71
C GLY A 432 19.98 -23.80 16.56
N GLN A 433 18.76 -24.23 16.86
CA GLN A 433 17.75 -24.65 15.88
C GLN A 433 16.73 -23.53 15.64
N VAL A 434 16.29 -23.34 14.40
CA VAL A 434 15.26 -22.33 14.08
C VAL A 434 13.89 -22.83 14.53
N VAL A 435 13.27 -22.11 15.46
CA VAL A 435 11.93 -22.42 15.98
C VAL A 435 10.83 -21.54 15.39
N GLY A 436 11.18 -20.41 14.77
CA GLY A 436 10.21 -19.55 14.10
C GLY A 436 10.76 -18.20 13.66
N LEU A 437 9.84 -17.25 13.46
CA LEU A 437 10.11 -15.88 13.06
C LEU A 437 9.28 -14.92 13.90
N VAL A 438 9.86 -13.78 14.26
CA VAL A 438 9.15 -12.66 14.87
C VAL A 438 9.24 -11.43 13.95
N THR A 439 8.12 -10.77 13.71
CA THR A 439 8.06 -9.56 12.86
C THR A 439 7.81 -8.30 13.69
N LEU A 440 8.21 -7.15 13.16
CA LEU A 440 7.98 -5.85 13.78
C LEU A 440 6.49 -5.58 14.00
N GLU A 441 5.62 -6.03 13.08
CA GLU A 441 4.17 -5.90 13.23
C GLU A 441 3.66 -6.68 14.45
N MET A 442 4.15 -7.91 14.67
CA MET A 442 3.79 -8.72 15.85
C MET A 442 4.22 -8.03 17.15
N VAL A 443 5.43 -7.46 17.16
CA VAL A 443 5.95 -6.71 18.32
C VAL A 443 5.14 -5.43 18.56
N ARG A 444 4.75 -4.71 17.50
CA ARG A 444 3.98 -3.46 17.60
C ARG A 444 2.57 -3.66 18.18
N ARG A 445 1.96 -4.82 17.94
CA ARG A 445 0.63 -5.16 18.49
C ARG A 445 0.62 -5.34 20.01
N ILE A 446 1.79 -5.54 20.63
CA ILE A 446 1.92 -5.76 22.07
C ILE A 446 2.26 -4.43 22.76
N PRO A 447 1.53 -4.05 23.83
CA PRO A 447 1.82 -2.83 24.59
C PRO A 447 3.25 -2.79 25.14
N VAL A 448 3.87 -1.60 25.17
CA VAL A 448 5.28 -1.44 25.59
C VAL A 448 5.54 -2.00 26.98
N ALA A 449 4.61 -1.79 27.92
CA ALA A 449 4.72 -2.28 29.30
C ALA A 449 4.85 -3.81 29.41
N GLU A 450 4.25 -4.56 28.47
CA GLU A 450 4.28 -6.03 28.48
C GLU A 450 5.55 -6.59 27.81
N ARG A 451 6.22 -5.82 26.94
CA ARG A 451 7.36 -6.29 26.14
C ARG A 451 8.57 -6.65 26.99
N ALA A 452 8.72 -6.06 28.16
CA ALA A 452 9.83 -6.34 29.08
C ALA A 452 9.73 -7.73 29.73
N ARG A 453 8.50 -8.28 29.86
CA ARG A 453 8.25 -9.54 30.57
C ARG A 453 7.95 -10.70 29.62
N ARG A 454 7.29 -10.42 28.49
CA ARG A 454 6.97 -11.44 27.48
C ARG A 454 8.21 -11.95 26.76
N ARG A 455 8.27 -13.27 26.58
CA ARG A 455 9.31 -13.95 25.83
C ARG A 455 8.96 -14.01 24.35
N VAL A 456 9.99 -14.05 23.50
CA VAL A 456 9.81 -14.12 22.04
C VAL A 456 9.11 -15.39 21.62
N ARG A 457 9.40 -16.54 22.25
CA ARG A 457 8.73 -17.83 21.95
C ARG A 457 7.21 -17.80 22.06
N GLU A 458 6.64 -16.90 22.88
CA GLU A 458 5.19 -16.77 23.06
C GLU A 458 4.52 -16.06 21.86
N VAL A 459 5.29 -15.31 21.09
CA VAL A 459 4.81 -14.47 19.98
C VAL A 459 5.33 -14.96 18.64
N ALA A 460 6.47 -15.66 18.64
CA ALA A 460 7.11 -16.19 17.47
C ALA A 460 6.14 -17.07 16.67
N ARG A 461 6.04 -16.79 15.38
CA ARG A 461 5.26 -17.62 14.46
C ARG A 461 6.15 -18.69 13.87
N ARG A 462 5.70 -19.94 13.91
CA ARG A 462 6.35 -21.01 13.13
C ARG A 462 6.18 -20.71 11.65
N VAL A 463 7.31 -20.64 10.96
CA VAL A 463 7.39 -20.44 9.51
C VAL A 463 8.22 -21.58 8.92
N PRO A 464 7.94 -22.01 7.67
CA PRO A 464 8.82 -22.91 6.96
C PRO A 464 10.22 -22.29 6.85
N ALA A 465 11.22 -23.15 6.91
CA ALA A 465 12.60 -22.77 6.67
C ALA A 465 13.04 -23.39 5.34
N VAL A 466 13.77 -22.62 4.55
CA VAL A 466 14.23 -23.06 3.22
C VAL A 466 15.68 -23.54 3.31
N THR A 467 16.06 -24.48 2.44
CA THR A 467 17.46 -24.90 2.34
C THR A 467 18.26 -23.93 1.49
N PRO A 468 19.60 -23.88 1.61
CA PRO A 468 20.45 -23.05 0.75
C PRO A 468 20.28 -23.37 -0.75
N GLU A 469 19.89 -24.61 -1.08
CA GLU A 469 19.65 -25.06 -2.44
C GLU A 469 18.20 -24.86 -2.91
N ALA A 470 17.29 -24.39 -2.06
CA ALA A 470 15.94 -24.06 -2.48
C ALA A 470 15.96 -22.98 -3.57
N SER A 471 15.02 -23.04 -4.51
CA SER A 471 14.89 -21.97 -5.51
C SER A 471 14.42 -20.67 -4.84
N ALA A 472 14.93 -19.53 -5.32
CA ALA A 472 14.42 -18.22 -4.96
C ALA A 472 12.92 -18.06 -5.28
N TRP A 473 12.41 -18.78 -6.30
CA TRP A 473 10.98 -18.81 -6.62
C TRP A 473 10.16 -19.52 -5.54
N ASP A 474 10.61 -20.70 -5.12
CA ASP A 474 9.92 -21.49 -4.10
C ASP A 474 9.91 -20.74 -2.76
N ALA A 475 11.04 -20.12 -2.39
CA ALA A 475 11.12 -19.28 -1.21
C ALA A 475 10.16 -18.07 -1.29
N LEU A 476 10.04 -17.42 -2.47
CA LEU A 476 9.11 -16.31 -2.66
C LEU A 476 7.64 -16.77 -2.56
N LEU A 477 7.32 -17.97 -3.07
CA LEU A 477 5.99 -18.56 -2.92
C LEU A 477 5.68 -18.88 -1.45
N GLU A 478 6.62 -19.46 -0.71
CA GLU A 478 6.46 -19.74 0.72
C GLU A 478 6.29 -18.46 1.55
N MET A 479 7.04 -17.39 1.24
CA MET A 479 6.84 -16.07 1.86
C MET A 479 5.42 -15.56 1.64
N GLY A 480 4.92 -15.65 0.40
CA GLY A 480 3.57 -15.23 0.04
C GLY A 480 2.47 -16.05 0.74
N GLN A 481 2.65 -17.38 0.83
CA GLN A 481 1.70 -18.26 1.51
C GLN A 481 1.66 -18.03 3.02
N CYS A 482 2.82 -17.85 3.64
CA CYS A 482 2.92 -17.60 5.07
C CYS A 482 2.59 -16.14 5.41
N GLY A 483 2.63 -15.22 4.45
CA GLY A 483 2.45 -13.79 4.68
C GLY A 483 3.56 -13.21 5.55
N VAL A 484 4.81 -13.60 5.28
CA VAL A 484 5.99 -13.10 6.00
C VAL A 484 6.99 -12.47 5.03
N PRO A 485 7.69 -11.39 5.43
CA PRO A 485 8.56 -10.63 4.52
C PRO A 485 9.90 -11.32 4.22
N GLN A 486 10.26 -12.35 5.00
CA GLN A 486 11.50 -13.10 4.88
C GLN A 486 11.34 -14.51 5.45
N LEU A 487 12.20 -15.43 5.01
CA LEU A 487 12.30 -16.79 5.52
C LEU A 487 13.70 -17.06 6.10
N PRO A 488 13.79 -17.86 7.17
CA PRO A 488 15.07 -18.41 7.61
C PRO A 488 15.59 -19.42 6.57
N VAL A 489 16.88 -19.33 6.28
CA VAL A 489 17.61 -20.33 5.49
C VAL A 489 18.36 -21.23 6.46
N VAL A 490 18.08 -22.53 6.41
CA VAL A 490 18.63 -23.52 7.34
C VAL A 490 19.36 -24.64 6.62
N GLU A 491 20.47 -25.06 7.21
CA GLU A 491 21.25 -26.23 6.79
C GLU A 491 21.35 -27.15 8.01
N GLU A 492 20.87 -28.39 7.89
CA GLU A 492 20.79 -29.35 9.00
C GLU A 492 20.07 -28.79 10.26
N GLY A 493 19.07 -27.92 10.04
CA GLY A 493 18.27 -27.28 11.09
C GLY A 493 18.93 -26.05 11.75
N VAL A 494 20.20 -25.79 11.45
CA VAL A 494 20.94 -24.63 11.91
C VAL A 494 20.72 -23.45 10.98
N LEU A 495 20.53 -22.26 11.55
CA LEU A 495 20.38 -21.03 10.78
C LEU A 495 21.70 -20.65 10.07
N VAL A 496 21.69 -20.63 8.74
CA VAL A 496 22.85 -20.20 7.93
C VAL A 496 22.65 -18.81 7.30
N GLY A 497 21.40 -18.35 7.21
CA GLY A 497 21.09 -17.02 6.72
C GLY A 497 19.60 -16.70 6.77
N THR A 498 19.21 -15.55 6.27
CA THR A 498 17.81 -15.24 5.96
C THR A 498 17.71 -14.77 4.52
N LEU A 499 16.61 -15.14 3.87
CA LEU A 499 16.26 -14.68 2.54
C LEU A 499 15.05 -13.77 2.65
N SER A 500 15.16 -12.52 2.18
CA SER A 500 14.06 -11.55 2.17
C SER A 500 13.46 -11.36 0.78
N GLY A 501 12.18 -10.99 0.70
CA GLY A 501 11.54 -10.66 -0.58
C GLY A 501 12.24 -9.50 -1.30
N ALA A 502 12.84 -8.58 -0.54
CA ALA A 502 13.61 -7.46 -1.07
C ALA A 502 14.90 -7.90 -1.78
N GLU A 503 15.59 -8.94 -1.29
CA GLU A 503 16.76 -9.53 -1.95
C GLU A 503 16.37 -10.17 -3.29
N VAL A 504 15.25 -10.91 -3.30
CA VAL A 504 14.72 -11.54 -4.51
C VAL A 504 14.33 -10.50 -5.57
N GLU A 505 13.67 -9.41 -5.15
CA GLU A 505 13.30 -8.32 -6.06
C GLU A 505 14.50 -7.53 -6.58
N ARG A 506 15.52 -7.33 -5.75
CA ARG A 506 16.78 -6.71 -6.17
C ARG A 506 17.45 -7.54 -7.25
N GLU A 507 17.52 -8.87 -7.08
CA GLU A 507 18.08 -9.76 -8.09
C GLU A 507 17.28 -9.72 -9.40
N LEU A 508 15.95 -9.75 -9.32
CA LEU A 508 15.10 -9.61 -10.50
C LEU A 508 15.39 -8.32 -11.27
N THR A 509 15.49 -7.20 -10.55
CA THR A 509 15.79 -5.89 -11.14
C THR A 509 17.16 -5.90 -11.80
N LEU A 510 18.18 -6.49 -11.16
CA LEU A 510 19.52 -6.63 -11.73
C LEU A 510 19.53 -7.49 -12.99
N ARG A 511 18.72 -8.55 -13.05
CA ARG A 511 18.58 -9.39 -14.24
C ARG A 511 17.82 -8.71 -15.37
N GLU A 512 16.77 -7.96 -15.07
CA GLU A 512 16.05 -7.12 -16.05
C GLU A 512 16.97 -6.07 -16.69
N LEU A 513 17.96 -5.57 -15.96
CA LEU A 513 18.97 -4.64 -16.46
C LEU A 513 20.08 -5.33 -17.27
N ARG A 514 20.39 -6.60 -16.97
CA ARG A 514 21.44 -7.39 -17.65
C ARG A 514 20.95 -8.08 -18.91
N GLU A 515 19.69 -8.49 -18.98
CA GLU A 515 19.10 -8.99 -20.22
C GLU A 515 18.60 -7.81 -21.07
N PRO A 516 19.24 -7.49 -22.21
CA PRO A 516 18.69 -6.49 -23.12
C PRO A 516 17.27 -6.94 -23.53
N ARG A 517 16.31 -6.02 -23.46
CA ARG A 517 14.94 -6.19 -24.01
C ARG A 517 15.03 -6.56 -25.50
N GLY A 518 15.23 -7.84 -25.81
CA GLY A 518 15.60 -8.25 -27.17
C GLY A 518 15.79 -9.74 -27.44
N SER A 519 15.68 -10.63 -26.45
CA SER A 519 15.62 -12.08 -26.73
C SER A 519 14.25 -12.65 -26.40
N GLY A 520 13.32 -12.53 -27.35
CA GLY A 520 12.28 -13.54 -27.50
C GLY A 520 12.93 -14.94 -27.60
N PRO A 521 12.21 -16.02 -27.29
CA PRO A 521 12.79 -17.36 -27.26
C PRO A 521 13.49 -17.65 -28.59
N ARG A 522 14.80 -17.93 -28.53
CA ARG A 522 15.57 -18.43 -29.68
C ARG A 522 14.75 -19.55 -30.31
N ARG A 523 14.30 -19.37 -31.56
CA ARG A 523 13.86 -20.50 -32.38
C ARG A 523 14.99 -21.51 -32.35
N LEU A 524 14.73 -22.69 -31.79
CA LEU A 524 15.56 -23.86 -32.02
C LEU A 524 15.49 -24.12 -33.52
N VAL A 525 16.50 -23.64 -34.25
CA VAL A 525 16.75 -24.10 -35.61
C VAL A 525 17.11 -25.58 -35.48
N PRO A 526 16.40 -26.50 -36.15
CA PRO A 526 16.78 -27.90 -36.15
C PRO A 526 18.20 -28.01 -36.67
N ARG A 527 19.08 -28.70 -35.94
CA ARG A 527 20.37 -29.13 -36.48
C ARG A 527 20.05 -30.05 -37.65
N GLU A 528 20.43 -29.66 -38.85
CA GLU A 528 20.54 -30.57 -39.98
C GLU A 528 21.55 -31.65 -39.58
N SER A 529 21.11 -32.91 -39.66
CA SER A 529 21.99 -34.07 -39.52
C SER A 529 23.01 -34.05 -40.66
N PRO A 530 24.32 -34.20 -40.40
CA PRO A 530 25.28 -34.37 -41.48
C PRO A 530 25.00 -35.70 -42.20
N ALA A 531 24.93 -35.61 -43.53
CA ALA A 531 24.89 -36.74 -44.47
C ALA A 531 26.24 -37.46 -44.55
#